data_AF-A0A1J5QZF2-F1
#
_entry.id   AF-A0A1J5QZF2-F1
#
_cell.length_a   1.000
_cell.length_b   1.000
_cell.length_c   1.000
_cell.angle_alpha   90.00
_cell.angle_beta   90.00
_cell.angle_gamma   90.00
#
_symmetry.space_group_name_H-M   'P 1'
#
loop_
_entity.id
_entity.type
_entity.pdbx_description
1 polymer ?
#
loop_
_entity_poly.entity_id
_entity_poly.type
_entity_poly.pdbx_seq_one_letter_code
_entity_poly.pdbx_strand_id
1 'polypeptide(L)'
;MKLIRTLVFFLALGAGAAAFAADPTGIWKWTTRLPNGQMETTLKLEWRDGKLAGAYSNQFGDASISNVSFHDDLIAFDVVRDLGGTAYVVKYHGKLEDNTIKGTIEAPGHDGGADLKLDWNAKRVQSIKAGGATPKA
;
A
#
# COMPACT_ATOMS: atom_id res chain seq x y z
N MET A 1 43.12 42.18 30.20
CA MET A 1 41.75 41.73 29.86
C MET A 1 41.34 42.32 28.52
N LYS A 2 41.46 41.56 27.43
CA LYS A 2 40.87 41.88 26.12
C LYS A 2 40.41 40.54 25.53
N LEU A 3 39.16 40.17 25.81
CA LEU A 3 38.58 38.91 25.34
C LEU A 3 38.14 39.06 23.88
N ILE A 4 38.68 38.17 23.06
CA ILE A 4 38.33 37.91 21.67
C ILE A 4 36.93 37.32 21.63
N ARG A 5 36.00 37.98 20.92
CA ARG A 5 34.65 37.47 20.61
C ARG A 5 34.74 36.56 19.40
N THR A 6 34.95 35.28 19.61
CA THR A 6 34.88 34.27 18.53
C THR A 6 33.43 33.96 18.20
N LEU A 7 33.04 34.34 16.98
CA LEU A 7 31.79 33.99 16.31
C LEU A 7 31.85 32.50 15.91
N VAL A 8 30.98 31.66 16.48
CA VAL A 8 30.78 30.28 16.03
C VAL A 8 29.52 30.23 15.18
N PHE A 9 29.71 30.24 13.86
CA PHE A 9 28.67 29.86 12.90
C PHE A 9 28.60 28.32 12.89
N PHE A 10 27.63 27.75 13.60
CA PHE A 10 27.27 26.34 13.46
C PHE A 10 26.53 26.17 12.13
N LEU A 11 27.26 25.93 11.04
CA LEU A 11 26.66 25.44 9.79
C LEU A 11 26.35 23.95 9.99
N ALA A 12 25.15 23.66 10.50
CA ALA A 12 24.60 22.32 10.45
C ALA A 12 24.38 21.94 8.98
N LEU A 13 25.30 21.17 8.41
CA LEU A 13 25.04 20.40 7.19
C LEU A 13 23.91 19.42 7.53
N GLY A 14 22.67 19.83 7.28
CA GLY A 14 21.55 18.91 7.19
C GLY A 14 21.84 17.97 6.03
N ALA A 15 22.29 16.76 6.35
CA ALA A 15 22.27 15.65 5.41
C ALA A 15 20.80 15.44 5.03
N GLY A 16 20.37 16.06 3.92
CA GLY A 16 19.11 15.75 3.30
C GLY A 16 19.17 14.27 2.95
N ALA A 17 18.51 13.44 3.74
CA ALA A 17 18.15 12.11 3.30
C ALA A 17 17.41 12.33 1.99
N ALA A 18 17.99 11.87 0.87
CA ALA A 18 17.27 11.79 -0.37
C ALA A 18 16.06 10.90 -0.06
N ALA A 19 14.91 11.52 0.13
CA ALA A 19 13.64 10.83 0.25
C ALA A 19 13.42 10.20 -1.11
N PHE A 20 13.88 8.95 -1.26
CA PHE A 20 13.40 8.12 -2.34
C PHE A 20 11.88 8.11 -2.20
N ALA A 21 11.18 8.63 -3.20
CA ALA A 21 9.73 8.54 -3.25
C ALA A 21 9.37 7.07 -3.04
N ALA A 22 8.50 6.79 -2.06
CA ALA A 22 8.16 5.41 -1.76
C ALA A 22 7.48 4.78 -3.00
N ASP A 23 7.83 3.53 -3.30
CA ASP A 23 7.28 2.84 -4.47
C ASP A 23 6.16 1.87 -4.03
N PRO A 24 4.89 2.12 -4.43
CA PRO A 24 3.77 1.26 -4.09
C PRO A 24 3.75 -0.05 -4.92
N THR A 25 4.58 -0.20 -5.95
CA THR A 25 4.52 -1.34 -6.86
C THR A 25 4.99 -2.66 -6.24
N GLY A 26 4.44 -3.77 -6.72
CA GLY A 26 4.76 -5.10 -6.23
C GLY A 26 3.50 -5.89 -5.87
N ILE A 27 3.71 -7.00 -5.17
CA ILE A 27 2.63 -7.90 -4.75
C ILE A 27 2.42 -7.71 -3.25
N TRP A 28 1.18 -7.45 -2.87
CA TRP A 28 0.75 -7.21 -1.50
C TRP A 28 -0.22 -8.30 -1.07
N LYS A 29 -0.04 -8.82 0.14
CA LYS A 29 -0.92 -9.82 0.72
C LYS A 29 -1.39 -9.41 2.11
N TRP A 30 -2.66 -9.66 2.39
CA TRP A 30 -3.24 -9.51 3.73
C TRP A 30 -4.36 -10.50 3.96
N THR A 31 -4.75 -10.63 5.23
CA THR A 31 -5.88 -11.45 5.65
C THR A 31 -6.91 -10.54 6.31
N THR A 32 -8.14 -10.56 5.79
CA THR A 32 -9.27 -9.85 6.38
C THR A 32 -10.06 -10.84 7.23
N ARG A 33 -10.33 -10.53 8.49
CA ARG A 33 -11.18 -11.36 9.36
C ARG A 33 -12.61 -10.83 9.31
N LEU A 34 -13.52 -11.66 8.84
CA LEU A 34 -14.95 -11.38 8.70
C LEU A 34 -15.75 -12.34 9.60
N PRO A 35 -17.03 -12.07 9.89
CA PRO A 35 -17.86 -12.98 10.70
C PRO A 35 -17.96 -14.40 10.12
N ASN A 36 -17.89 -14.53 8.79
CA ASN A 36 -17.97 -15.81 8.07
C ASN A 36 -16.61 -16.53 7.89
N GLY A 37 -15.51 -15.96 8.39
CA GLY A 37 -14.18 -16.57 8.31
C GLY A 37 -13.06 -15.57 7.99
N GLN A 38 -11.91 -16.11 7.62
CA GLN A 38 -10.77 -15.32 7.16
C GLN A 38 -10.72 -15.33 5.64
N MET A 39 -10.34 -14.20 5.05
CA MET A 39 -10.23 -14.03 3.62
C MET A 39 -8.84 -13.51 3.27
N GLU A 40 -8.03 -14.36 2.65
CA GLU A 40 -6.74 -13.96 2.09
C GLU A 40 -6.94 -13.16 0.81
N THR A 41 -6.25 -12.03 0.71
CA THR A 41 -6.36 -11.13 -0.44
C THR A 41 -4.98 -10.82 -0.98
N THR A 42 -4.87 -10.80 -2.31
CA THR A 42 -3.67 -10.41 -3.04
C THR A 42 -3.97 -9.18 -3.91
N LEU A 43 -3.07 -8.20 -3.88
CA LEU A 43 -3.08 -7.03 -4.75
C LEU A 43 -1.73 -6.92 -5.45
N LYS A 44 -1.74 -6.91 -6.78
CA LYS A 44 -0.56 -6.56 -7.57
C LYS A 44 -0.69 -5.10 -7.98
N LEU A 45 0.35 -4.29 -7.76
CA LEU A 45 0.43 -2.90 -8.19
C LEU A 45 1.61 -2.71 -9.15
N GLU A 46 1.40 -1.95 -10.22
CA GLU A 46 2.44 -1.65 -11.21
C GLU A 46 2.18 -0.31 -11.90
N TRP A 47 3.25 0.41 -12.26
CA TRP A 47 3.14 1.61 -13.08
C TRP A 47 2.95 1.22 -14.55
N ARG A 48 1.89 1.73 -15.19
CA ARG A 48 1.59 1.57 -16.62
C ARG A 48 1.42 2.95 -17.22
N ASP A 49 2.32 3.32 -18.15
CA ASP A 49 2.28 4.60 -18.85
C ASP A 49 2.17 5.82 -17.90
N GLY A 50 2.88 5.75 -16.76
CA GLY A 50 2.86 6.80 -15.73
C GLY A 50 1.64 6.81 -14.81
N LYS A 51 0.71 5.85 -14.96
CA LYS A 51 -0.45 5.68 -14.06
C LYS A 51 -0.29 4.43 -13.22
N LEU A 52 -0.70 4.50 -11.95
CA LEU A 52 -0.70 3.33 -11.08
C LEU A 52 -1.89 2.45 -11.44
N ALA A 53 -1.62 1.19 -11.75
CA ALA A 53 -2.63 0.18 -12.04
C ALA A 53 -2.46 -1.01 -11.10
N GLY A 54 -3.47 -1.87 -11.02
CA GLY A 54 -3.34 -3.09 -10.25
C GLY A 54 -4.38 -4.15 -10.56
N ALA A 55 -4.10 -5.34 -10.03
CA ALA A 55 -4.95 -6.52 -10.12
C ALA A 55 -5.24 -7.01 -8.71
N TYR A 56 -6.52 -7.16 -8.39
CA TYR A 56 -7.00 -7.63 -7.10
C TYR A 56 -7.56 -9.04 -7.24
N SER A 57 -7.23 -9.92 -6.30
CA SER A 57 -7.73 -11.29 -6.27
C SER A 57 -7.92 -11.80 -4.84
N ASN A 58 -8.96 -12.59 -4.63
CA ASN A 58 -9.13 -13.37 -3.40
C ASN A 58 -9.91 -14.66 -3.66
N GLN A 59 -10.37 -15.33 -2.60
CA GLN A 59 -11.12 -16.60 -2.70
C GLN A 59 -12.41 -16.54 -3.54
N PHE A 60 -12.96 -15.33 -3.80
CA PHE A 60 -14.14 -15.12 -4.64
C PHE A 60 -13.78 -14.81 -6.10
N GLY A 61 -12.50 -14.88 -6.47
CA GLY A 61 -11.98 -14.58 -7.80
C GLY A 61 -11.36 -13.19 -7.92
N ASP A 62 -11.12 -12.80 -9.17
CA ASP A 62 -10.49 -11.55 -9.51
C ASP A 62 -11.50 -10.40 -9.54
N ALA A 63 -11.05 -9.20 -9.15
CA ALA A 63 -11.84 -7.98 -9.22
C ALA A 63 -11.01 -6.85 -9.81
N SER A 64 -11.69 -5.96 -10.55
CA SER A 64 -11.07 -4.73 -11.04
C SER A 64 -10.94 -3.72 -9.90
N ILE A 65 -9.84 -2.97 -9.92
CA ILE A 65 -9.67 -1.80 -9.06
C ILE A 65 -9.82 -0.52 -9.87
N SER A 66 -10.29 0.53 -9.21
CA SER A 66 -10.51 1.86 -9.80
C SER A 66 -10.07 2.95 -8.81
N ASN A 67 -10.04 4.20 -9.27
CA ASN A 67 -9.66 5.36 -8.46
C ASN A 67 -8.31 5.20 -7.74
N VAL A 68 -7.37 4.51 -8.39
CA VAL A 68 -6.05 4.24 -7.82
C VAL A 68 -5.26 5.54 -7.75
N SER A 69 -4.84 5.91 -6.55
CA SER A 69 -4.02 7.09 -6.29
C SER A 69 -2.89 6.76 -5.33
N PHE A 70 -1.76 7.43 -5.53
CA PHE A 70 -0.61 7.34 -4.65
C PHE A 70 0.09 8.70 -4.57
N HIS A 71 0.12 9.29 -3.38
CA HIS A 71 0.80 10.56 -3.10
C HIS A 71 1.20 10.61 -1.62
N ASP A 72 2.33 11.23 -1.28
CA ASP A 72 2.79 11.40 0.11
C ASP A 72 2.76 10.11 0.95
N ASP A 73 3.17 8.99 0.32
CA ASP A 73 3.12 7.64 0.88
C ASP A 73 1.71 7.11 1.19
N LEU A 74 0.65 7.82 0.78
CA LEU A 74 -0.74 7.40 0.92
C LEU A 74 -1.21 6.73 -0.37
N ILE A 75 -1.73 5.51 -0.24
CA ILE A 75 -2.40 4.78 -1.31
C ILE A 75 -3.90 4.74 -1.06
N ALA A 76 -4.68 4.98 -2.11
CA ALA A 76 -6.12 4.74 -2.11
C ALA A 76 -6.57 4.07 -3.40
N PHE A 77 -7.54 3.17 -3.30
CA PHE A 77 -8.19 2.55 -4.45
C PHE A 77 -9.53 1.94 -4.05
N ASP A 78 -10.38 1.78 -5.05
CA ASP A 78 -11.71 1.20 -4.92
C ASP A 78 -11.75 -0.17 -5.60
N VAL A 79 -12.33 -1.17 -4.94
CA VAL A 79 -12.59 -2.49 -5.51
C VAL A 79 -14.08 -2.64 -5.73
N VAL A 80 -14.47 -2.85 -6.98
CA VAL A 80 -15.88 -3.10 -7.33
C VAL A 80 -16.16 -4.59 -7.21
N ARG A 81 -17.18 -4.96 -6.45
CA ARG A 81 -17.57 -6.35 -6.23
C ARG A 81 -19.04 -6.55 -6.57
N ASP A 82 -19.31 -7.70 -7.17
CA ASP A 82 -20.67 -8.16 -7.41
C ASP A 82 -20.96 -9.28 -6.40
N LEU A 83 -21.91 -9.04 -5.50
CA LEU A 83 -22.51 -10.10 -4.69
C LEU A 83 -23.96 -10.27 -5.14
N GLY A 84 -24.23 -11.39 -5.83
CA GLY A 84 -25.59 -11.79 -6.17
C GLY A 84 -26.32 -10.85 -7.14
N GLY A 85 -25.60 -10.17 -8.04
CA GLY A 85 -26.14 -9.22 -9.02
C GLY A 85 -26.20 -7.78 -8.52
N THR A 86 -25.74 -7.51 -7.29
CA THR A 86 -25.64 -6.14 -6.75
C THR A 86 -24.18 -5.74 -6.65
N ALA A 87 -23.81 -4.71 -7.39
CA ALA A 87 -22.50 -4.10 -7.31
C ALA A 87 -22.37 -3.27 -6.02
N TYR A 88 -21.27 -3.44 -5.29
CA TYR A 88 -20.89 -2.57 -4.18
C TYR A 88 -19.39 -2.28 -4.22
N VAL A 89 -19.00 -1.14 -3.67
CA VAL A 89 -17.64 -0.61 -3.75
C VAL A 89 -16.96 -0.71 -2.40
N VAL A 90 -15.83 -1.40 -2.35
CA VAL A 90 -14.96 -1.49 -1.17
C VAL A 90 -13.81 -0.51 -1.34
N LYS A 91 -13.70 0.45 -0.42
CA LYS A 91 -12.67 1.49 -0.44
C LYS A 91 -11.50 1.10 0.43
N TYR A 92 -10.29 1.25 -0.10
CA TYR A 92 -9.04 1.05 0.61
C TYR A 92 -8.32 2.37 0.72
N HIS A 93 -7.88 2.72 1.93
CA HIS A 93 -7.00 3.85 2.19
C HIS A 93 -5.91 3.40 3.14
N GLY A 94 -4.64 3.70 2.84
CA GLY A 94 -3.56 3.33 3.72
C GLY A 94 -2.28 4.09 3.46
N LYS A 95 -1.38 4.01 4.44
CA LYS A 95 -0.03 4.55 4.36
C LYS A 95 0.96 3.44 4.09
N LEU A 96 1.82 3.66 3.11
CA LEU A 96 2.96 2.84 2.79
C LEU A 96 4.08 3.11 3.81
N GLU A 97 4.46 2.06 4.52
CA GLU A 97 5.55 2.05 5.50
C GLU A 97 6.48 0.89 5.12
N ASP A 98 7.52 1.18 4.33
CA ASP A 98 8.49 0.23 3.79
C ASP A 98 7.86 -0.93 2.99
N ASN A 99 7.73 -2.09 3.65
CA ASN A 99 7.16 -3.33 3.13
C ASN A 99 5.78 -3.62 3.70
N THR A 100 5.13 -2.62 4.30
CA THR A 100 3.79 -2.74 4.87
C THR A 100 2.91 -1.60 4.39
N ILE A 101 1.62 -1.88 4.23
CA ILE A 101 0.60 -0.83 4.10
C ILE A 101 -0.35 -1.00 5.28
N LYS A 102 -0.57 0.09 6.00
CA LYS A 102 -1.49 0.15 7.13
C LYS A 102 -2.57 1.18 6.87
N GLY A 103 -3.81 0.84 7.17
CA GLY A 103 -4.91 1.77 6.95
C GLY A 103 -6.26 1.15 7.21
N THR A 104 -7.25 1.51 6.40
CA THR A 104 -8.64 1.13 6.59
C THR A 104 -9.26 0.57 5.33
N ILE A 105 -10.09 -0.46 5.51
CA ILE A 105 -11.02 -0.99 4.51
C ILE A 105 -12.41 -0.50 4.91
N GLU A 106 -13.12 0.14 3.99
CA GLU A 106 -14.50 0.59 4.18
C GLU A 106 -15.39 -0.04 3.12
N ALA A 107 -16.47 -0.70 3.54
CA ALA A 107 -17.45 -1.28 2.64
C ALA A 107 -18.86 -0.87 3.10
N PRO A 108 -19.76 -0.51 2.17
CA PRO A 108 -21.15 -0.27 2.52
C PRO A 108 -21.81 -1.55 3.05
N GLY A 109 -22.75 -1.40 3.96
CA GLY A 109 -23.56 -2.52 4.41
C GLY A 109 -24.38 -3.12 3.27
N HIS A 110 -24.50 -4.45 3.25
CA HIS A 110 -25.39 -5.16 2.33
C HIS A 110 -26.81 -5.24 2.91
N ASP A 111 -27.84 -5.16 2.06
CA ASP A 111 -29.26 -5.32 2.42
C ASP A 111 -29.74 -4.50 3.64
N GLY A 112 -29.30 -3.24 3.75
CA GLY A 112 -29.67 -2.35 4.87
C GLY A 112 -28.88 -2.60 6.16
N GLY A 113 -27.83 -3.43 6.10
CA GLY A 113 -26.84 -3.57 7.15
C GLY A 113 -26.03 -2.30 7.38
N ALA A 114 -25.32 -2.25 8.51
CA ALA A 114 -24.40 -1.16 8.82
C ALA A 114 -23.12 -1.25 7.96
N ASP A 115 -22.52 -0.08 7.71
CA ASP A 115 -21.23 0.00 7.04
C ASP A 115 -20.14 -0.73 7.83
N LEU A 116 -19.26 -1.39 7.08
CA LEU A 116 -18.15 -2.14 7.61
C LEU A 116 -16.88 -1.28 7.51
N LYS A 117 -16.22 -1.08 8.64
CA LYS A 117 -14.89 -0.46 8.71
C LYS A 117 -13.92 -1.41 9.43
N LEU A 118 -12.83 -1.76 8.75
CA LEU A 118 -11.82 -2.72 9.22
C LEU A 118 -10.42 -2.17 9.08
N ASP A 119 -9.50 -2.64 9.91
CA ASP A 119 -8.08 -2.36 9.75
C ASP A 119 -7.51 -3.09 8.54
N TRP A 120 -6.80 -2.36 7.70
CA TRP A 120 -6.03 -2.90 6.59
C TRP A 120 -4.57 -3.03 7.00
N ASN A 121 -4.03 -4.26 6.91
CA ASN A 121 -2.63 -4.54 7.21
C ASN A 121 -2.04 -5.44 6.12
N ALA A 122 -1.54 -4.84 5.05
CA ALA A 122 -0.90 -5.55 3.95
C ALA A 122 0.61 -5.63 4.07
N LYS A 123 1.16 -6.75 3.65
CA LYS A 123 2.60 -7.00 3.59
C LYS A 123 3.04 -7.22 2.15
N ARG A 124 4.14 -6.59 1.77
CA ARG A 124 4.77 -6.80 0.47
C ARG A 124 5.35 -8.21 0.44
N VAL A 125 5.02 -8.98 -0.59
CA VAL A 125 5.67 -10.24 -0.88
C VAL A 125 7.08 -9.89 -1.36
N GLN A 126 8.07 -10.12 -0.51
CA GLN A 126 9.46 -10.02 -0.92
C GLN A 126 9.73 -11.15 -1.91
N SER A 127 9.97 -10.81 -3.17
CA SER A 127 10.68 -11.73 -4.05
C SER A 127 12.05 -11.96 -3.42
N ILE A 128 12.38 -13.22 -3.10
CA ILE A 128 13.78 -13.62 -2.95
C ILE A 128 14.52 -13.08 -4.18
N LYS A 129 15.35 -12.06 -3.99
CA LYS A 129 16.34 -11.65 -4.98
C LYS A 129 17.08 -12.94 -5.34
N ALA A 130 16.96 -13.39 -6.59
CA ALA A 130 17.76 -14.51 -7.09
C ALA A 130 19.23 -14.14 -6.87
N GLY A 131 19.79 -14.62 -5.75
CA GLY A 131 21.16 -14.41 -5.37
C GLY A 131 22.03 -15.27 -6.27
N GLY A 132 22.95 -14.62 -6.97
CA GLY A 132 24.22 -15.17 -7.44
C GLY A 132 24.22 -16.62 -7.93
N ALA A 133 23.93 -16.82 -9.21
CA ALA A 133 24.54 -17.92 -9.95
C ALA A 133 25.45 -17.28 -11.01
N THR A 134 26.73 -17.10 -10.67
CA THR A 134 27.78 -16.91 -11.67
C THR A 134 27.76 -18.10 -12.63
N PRO A 135 27.70 -17.89 -13.96
CA PRO A 135 27.95 -18.98 -14.89
C PRO A 135 29.40 -19.41 -14.72
N LYS A 136 29.59 -20.69 -14.35
CA LYS A 136 30.90 -21.32 -14.31
C LYS A 136 31.46 -21.33 -15.73
N ALA A 137 32.68 -20.80 -15.86
CA ALA A 137 33.49 -20.85 -17.07
C ALA A 137 33.80 -22.29 -17.51
#